data_AF-A0A6M1ZCL1-F1
#
_entry.id   AF-A0A6M1ZCL1-F1
#
_cell.length_a   1.000
_cell.length_b   1.000
_cell.length_c   1.000
_cell.angle_alpha   90.00
_cell.angle_beta   90.00
_cell.angle_gamma   90.00
#
_symmetry.space_group_name_H-M   'P 1'
#
loop_
_entity.id
_entity.type
_entity.pdbx_description
1 polymer ?
#
loop_
_entity_poly.entity_id
_entity_poly.type
_entity_poly.pdbx_seq_one_letter_code
_entity_poly.pdbx_strand_id
1 'polypeptide(L)'
;MHRLATLLIPTLFITTTTFAAQPEQDLAPLRQRVFEKELLQDNEEEGCTPMDLLSVDNELVSEENFEKLDHQMVELREVSQPDVSETGNWEWMAQENQLILAALNKEEITESQPSQESGQSSPYDNLTISAEEKMIIGRLLMTMAENNVFELLMEKKRLERWGEEIDHVHPVRFLGTVFTDPRLVHCMREIRRSSFKWNGFMEGFSERMREEATNNNLVKYVDGFAEAVKREPAELYPFFEQVDFEGLVKYLLNN
;
A
#
# COMPACT_ATOMS: atom_id res chain seq x y z
N MET A 1 32.43 -30.97 25.02
CA MET A 1 32.19 -31.52 23.67
C MET A 1 31.98 -30.34 22.74
N HIS A 2 32.84 -30.26 21.74
CA HIS A 2 33.04 -29.11 20.86
C HIS A 2 32.10 -29.15 19.63
N ARG A 3 31.88 -27.95 19.05
CA ARG A 3 31.66 -27.65 17.60
C ARG A 3 30.21 -27.85 17.09
N LEU A 4 29.60 -26.97 16.27
CA LEU A 4 30.08 -25.91 15.37
C LEU A 4 28.99 -24.85 15.12
N ALA A 5 29.38 -23.58 15.18
CA ALA A 5 28.76 -22.48 14.47
C ALA A 5 29.30 -22.47 13.03
N THR A 6 28.42 -22.30 12.04
CA THR A 6 28.81 -22.10 10.64
C THR A 6 28.23 -20.79 10.17
N LEU A 7 29.09 -19.77 10.22
CA LEU A 7 28.98 -18.50 9.51
C LEU A 7 29.09 -18.77 8.00
N LEU A 8 28.13 -18.29 7.21
CA LEU A 8 28.27 -18.15 5.76
C LEU A 8 28.54 -16.67 5.45
N ILE A 9 29.75 -16.42 4.95
CA ILE A 9 30.19 -15.17 4.35
C ILE A 9 29.89 -15.27 2.85
N PRO A 10 29.13 -14.36 2.23
CA PRO A 10 29.09 -14.27 0.78
C PRO A 10 30.39 -13.62 0.28
N THR A 11 31.13 -14.41 -0.50
CA THR A 11 32.37 -14.03 -1.17
C THR A 11 32.01 -13.22 -2.42
N LEU A 12 32.49 -11.98 -2.48
CA LEU A 12 32.41 -11.13 -3.67
C LEU A 12 33.25 -11.74 -4.80
N PHE A 13 32.61 -12.22 -5.86
CA PHE A 13 33.26 -12.46 -7.15
C PHE A 13 33.02 -11.23 -8.04
N ILE A 14 34.07 -10.43 -8.21
CA ILE A 14 34.11 -9.36 -9.21
C ILE A 14 34.73 -9.98 -10.47
N THR A 15 33.92 -10.26 -11.48
CA THR A 15 34.42 -10.59 -12.82
C THR A 15 34.72 -9.29 -13.56
N THR A 16 36.01 -9.02 -13.78
CA THR A 16 36.51 -7.98 -14.67
C THR A 16 36.23 -8.36 -16.12
N THR A 17 35.18 -7.78 -16.71
CA THR A 17 35.02 -7.77 -18.17
C THR A 17 35.83 -6.62 -18.74
N THR A 18 36.96 -6.96 -19.34
CA THR A 18 37.75 -6.09 -20.22
C THR A 18 36.94 -5.83 -21.50
N PHE A 19 36.32 -4.65 -21.59
CA PHE A 19 35.69 -4.17 -22.83
C PHE A 19 36.73 -3.40 -23.64
N ALA A 20 37.05 -3.92 -24.83
CA ALA A 20 37.98 -3.34 -25.77
C ALA A 20 37.40 -2.06 -26.39
N ALA A 21 38.22 -1.02 -26.39
CA ALA A 21 37.96 0.26 -27.04
C ALA A 21 37.75 0.11 -28.55
N GLN A 22 36.71 0.76 -29.09
CA GLN A 22 36.65 1.17 -30.49
C GLN A 22 36.63 2.70 -30.57
N PRO A 23 37.24 3.28 -31.63
CA PRO A 23 37.56 4.70 -31.71
C PRO A 23 36.38 5.59 -32.13
N GLU A 24 36.49 6.83 -31.67
CA GLU A 24 35.71 8.02 -31.96
C GLU A 24 35.15 8.12 -33.39
N GLN A 25 33.86 8.44 -33.49
CA GLN A 25 33.34 9.34 -34.51
C GLN A 25 32.50 10.44 -33.84
N ASP A 26 33.18 11.55 -33.61
CA ASP A 26 32.77 12.93 -33.86
C ASP A 26 31.27 13.18 -34.10
N LEU A 27 30.59 13.73 -33.10
CA LEU A 27 29.53 14.71 -33.30
C LEU A 27 29.40 15.60 -32.05
N ALA A 28 29.62 16.88 -32.30
CA ALA A 28 29.77 18.01 -31.38
C ALA A 28 28.63 18.22 -30.34
N PRO A 29 28.89 19.03 -29.28
CA PRO A 29 28.09 19.05 -28.06
C PRO A 29 26.96 20.09 -28.12
N LEU A 30 25.72 19.61 -27.94
CA LEU A 30 24.56 20.45 -27.64
C LEU A 30 23.87 19.91 -26.39
N ARG A 31 24.15 20.54 -25.23
CA ARG A 31 23.25 20.82 -24.09
C ARG A 31 24.00 20.86 -22.76
N GLN A 32 24.77 21.92 -22.56
CA GLN A 32 25.16 22.36 -21.22
C GLN A 32 25.37 23.88 -21.24
N ARG A 33 24.26 24.63 -21.31
CA ARG A 33 24.19 26.08 -21.02
C ARG A 33 22.74 26.49 -20.74
N VAL A 34 22.23 26.19 -19.55
CA VAL A 34 21.32 27.05 -18.78
C VAL A 34 21.46 26.62 -17.31
N PHE A 35 21.50 27.58 -16.39
CA PHE A 35 21.64 27.44 -14.93
C PHE A 35 23.05 27.37 -14.35
N GLU A 36 23.89 28.32 -14.74
CA GLU A 36 24.88 28.89 -13.83
C GLU A 36 25.09 30.36 -14.22
N LYS A 37 24.28 31.24 -13.64
CA LYS A 37 24.49 32.69 -13.48
C LYS A 37 23.25 33.31 -12.84
N GLU A 38 23.25 33.40 -11.52
CA GLU A 38 22.73 34.56 -10.78
C GLU A 38 23.08 34.38 -9.31
N LEU A 39 24.24 34.93 -8.95
CA LEU A 39 24.64 35.13 -7.57
C LEU A 39 25.19 36.56 -7.51
N LEU A 40 24.69 37.31 -6.53
CA LEU A 40 24.99 38.69 -6.12
C LEU A 40 23.97 39.74 -6.57
N GLN A 41 22.97 39.94 -5.73
CA GLN A 41 22.69 41.28 -5.22
C GLN A 41 22.12 41.25 -3.81
N ASP A 42 22.72 42.10 -2.99
CA ASP A 42 22.53 42.34 -1.56
C ASP A 42 21.09 42.75 -1.21
N ASN A 43 20.66 42.38 0.01
CA ASN A 43 19.75 43.10 0.91
C ASN A 43 19.82 42.38 2.26
N GLU A 44 20.61 42.89 3.20
CA GLU A 44 20.18 43.81 4.26
C GLU A 44 19.23 43.16 5.28
N GLU A 45 19.84 42.81 6.41
CA GLU A 45 19.37 42.92 7.79
C GLU A 45 17.86 43.03 8.04
N GLU A 46 17.26 42.00 8.67
CA GLU A 46 16.45 42.21 9.87
C GLU A 46 16.67 41.06 10.86
N GLY A 47 16.88 41.43 12.12
CA GLY A 47 17.31 40.56 13.20
C GLY A 47 16.26 39.54 13.62
N CYS A 48 16.68 38.27 13.69
CA CYS A 48 15.96 37.25 14.43
C CYS A 48 16.66 37.05 15.78
N THR A 49 15.97 37.43 16.85
CA THR A 49 16.41 37.20 18.23
C THR A 49 16.56 35.70 18.50
N PRO A 50 17.53 35.28 19.34
CA PRO A 50 17.69 33.89 19.71
C PRO A 50 16.48 33.44 20.54
N MET A 51 15.63 32.60 19.95
CA MET A 51 14.63 31.85 20.69
C MET A 51 15.37 30.76 21.46
N ASP A 52 15.19 30.79 22.77
CA ASP A 52 15.69 29.81 23.71
C ASP A 52 15.35 28.39 23.23
N LEU A 53 16.40 27.61 23.03
CA LEU A 53 16.36 26.16 22.98
C LEU A 53 15.84 25.68 24.33
N LEU A 54 14.52 25.49 24.41
CA LEU A 54 13.94 24.63 25.43
C LEU A 54 14.45 23.22 25.12
N SER A 55 15.42 22.77 25.90
CA SER A 55 15.68 21.37 26.15
C SER A 55 14.35 20.72 26.50
N VAL A 56 13.75 20.03 25.54
CA VAL A 56 12.73 19.04 25.82
C VAL A 56 13.52 17.91 26.46
N ASP A 57 13.46 17.84 27.78
CA ASP A 57 13.84 16.66 28.53
C ASP A 57 13.00 15.52 27.95
N ASN A 58 13.66 14.74 27.08
CA ASN A 58 13.15 13.46 26.63
C ASN A 58 13.30 12.55 27.84
N GLU A 59 12.35 12.68 28.76
CA GLU A 59 12.19 11.83 29.92
C GLU A 59 12.02 10.42 29.35
N LEU A 60 13.14 9.69 29.34
CA LEU A 60 13.18 8.26 29.11
C LEU A 60 12.06 7.67 29.96
N VAL A 61 11.02 7.17 29.29
CA VAL A 61 10.06 6.28 29.90
C VAL A 61 10.89 5.10 30.41
N SER A 62 11.18 5.13 31.71
CA SER A 62 11.95 4.09 32.38
C SER A 62 11.22 2.77 32.19
N GLU A 63 11.95 1.67 31.99
CA GLU A 63 11.37 0.32 31.88
C GLU A 63 10.47 -0.01 33.09
N GLU A 64 10.70 0.61 34.25
CA GLU A 64 9.83 0.52 35.43
C GLU A 64 8.41 1.07 35.22
N ASN A 65 8.20 2.04 34.33
CA ASN A 65 6.85 2.54 34.01
C ASN A 65 6.08 1.56 33.11
N PHE A 66 6.76 0.68 32.39
CA PHE A 66 6.12 -0.35 31.56
C PHE A 66 5.54 -1.49 32.42
N GLU A 67 6.27 -1.94 33.45
CA GLU A 67 5.77 -2.98 34.38
C GLU A 67 4.60 -2.49 35.24
N LYS A 68 4.58 -1.20 35.59
CA LYS A 68 3.46 -0.59 36.33
C LYS A 68 2.19 -0.45 35.48
N LEU A 69 2.34 -0.23 34.17
CA LEU A 69 1.26 -0.24 33.19
C LEU A 69 0.73 -1.67 32.97
N ASP A 70 1.60 -2.68 32.95
CA ASP A 70 1.19 -4.08 32.79
C ASP A 70 0.37 -4.58 33.99
N HIS A 71 0.75 -4.17 35.22
CA HIS A 71 -0.03 -4.51 36.41
C HIS A 71 -1.38 -3.78 36.50
N GLN A 72 -1.47 -2.52 36.06
CA GLN A 72 -2.76 -1.82 35.96
C GLN A 72 -3.65 -2.35 34.83
N MET A 73 -3.06 -2.89 33.75
CA MET A 73 -3.78 -3.51 32.65
C MET A 73 -4.34 -4.90 32.99
N VAL A 74 -3.71 -5.64 33.91
CA VAL A 74 -4.28 -6.89 34.45
C VAL A 74 -5.50 -6.63 35.32
N GLU A 75 -5.55 -5.51 36.04
CA GLU A 75 -6.70 -5.14 36.89
C GLU A 75 -7.90 -4.61 36.05
N LEU A 76 -7.64 -4.01 34.88
CA LEU A 76 -8.69 -3.67 33.90
C LEU A 76 -9.19 -4.88 33.09
N ARG A 77 -8.52 -6.04 33.15
CA ARG A 77 -8.96 -7.29 32.50
C ARG A 77 -10.06 -8.03 33.25
N GLU A 78 -10.31 -7.75 34.54
CA GLU A 78 -11.35 -8.45 35.31
C GLU A 78 -12.68 -7.67 35.43
N VAL A 79 -12.74 -6.38 35.05
CA VAL A 79 -13.95 -5.54 35.24
C VAL A 79 -14.65 -5.17 33.93
N SER A 80 -14.13 -5.54 32.77
CA SER A 80 -14.83 -5.37 31.50
C SER A 80 -14.54 -6.51 30.56
N GLN A 81 -15.21 -7.64 30.77
CA GLN A 81 -15.61 -8.44 29.63
C GLN A 81 -16.71 -7.62 28.93
N PRO A 82 -16.47 -7.02 27.76
CA PRO A 82 -17.58 -6.55 26.96
C PRO A 82 -18.44 -7.76 26.68
N ASP A 83 -19.73 -7.67 27.03
CA ASP A 83 -20.75 -8.60 26.59
C ASP A 83 -20.65 -8.64 25.05
N VAL A 84 -20.12 -9.74 24.52
CA VAL A 84 -19.80 -9.93 23.10
C VAL A 84 -21.11 -10.19 22.35
N SER A 85 -21.99 -9.18 22.30
CA SER A 85 -23.12 -9.11 21.39
C SER A 85 -22.87 -8.15 20.21
N GLU A 86 -21.65 -7.63 20.05
CA GLU A 86 -21.18 -6.89 18.85
C GLU A 86 -20.84 -7.80 17.65
N THR A 87 -21.29 -9.04 17.65
CA THR A 87 -21.35 -9.89 16.44
C THR A 87 -22.43 -9.42 15.44
N GLY A 88 -23.29 -8.47 15.82
CA GLY A 88 -24.44 -8.03 15.03
C GLY A 88 -24.15 -7.27 13.73
N ASN A 89 -22.94 -6.75 13.50
CA ASN A 89 -22.64 -6.02 12.25
C ASN A 89 -22.14 -6.94 11.12
N TRP A 90 -21.45 -8.03 11.47
CA TRP A 90 -20.90 -8.99 10.49
C TRP A 90 -21.97 -9.93 9.93
N GLU A 91 -23.01 -10.20 10.71
CA GLU A 91 -24.10 -11.09 10.32
C GLU A 91 -24.94 -10.49 9.20
N TRP A 92 -25.20 -9.16 9.23
CA TRP A 92 -25.83 -8.46 8.12
C TRP A 92 -24.97 -8.45 6.86
N MET A 93 -23.64 -8.32 7.00
CA MET A 93 -22.71 -8.41 5.86
C MET A 93 -22.57 -9.82 5.28
N ALA A 94 -22.60 -10.86 6.12
CA ALA A 94 -22.65 -12.24 5.66
C ALA A 94 -23.98 -12.51 4.94
N GLN A 95 -25.08 -11.93 5.43
CA GLN A 95 -26.41 -12.07 4.84
C GLN A 95 -26.55 -11.29 3.52
N GLU A 96 -26.01 -10.07 3.44
CA GLU A 96 -26.00 -9.29 2.20
C GLU A 96 -25.04 -9.89 1.16
N ASN A 97 -23.85 -10.38 1.57
CA ASN A 97 -22.97 -11.12 0.67
C ASN A 97 -23.59 -12.44 0.21
N GLN A 98 -24.31 -13.17 1.07
CA GLN A 98 -25.08 -14.35 0.63
C GLN A 98 -26.16 -13.99 -0.38
N LEU A 99 -26.86 -12.87 -0.20
CA LEU A 99 -27.87 -12.40 -1.14
C LEU A 99 -27.25 -11.97 -2.48
N ILE A 100 -26.09 -11.30 -2.46
CA ILE A 100 -25.34 -10.93 -3.66
C ILE A 100 -24.84 -12.18 -4.39
N LEU A 101 -24.26 -13.15 -3.69
CA LEU A 101 -23.82 -14.42 -4.28
C LEU A 101 -25.01 -15.22 -4.85
N ALA A 102 -26.16 -15.21 -4.17
CA ALA A 102 -27.39 -15.83 -4.66
C ALA A 102 -27.97 -15.10 -5.89
N ALA A 103 -27.83 -13.77 -5.97
CA ALA A 103 -28.27 -12.97 -7.09
C ALA A 103 -27.35 -13.13 -8.32
N LEU A 104 -26.03 -13.17 -8.11
CA LEU A 104 -25.06 -13.42 -9.19
C LEU A 104 -25.23 -14.81 -9.81
N ASN A 105 -25.54 -15.83 -9.01
CA ASN A 105 -25.92 -17.16 -9.53
C ASN A 105 -27.25 -17.15 -10.32
N LYS A 106 -28.05 -16.10 -10.23
CA LYS A 106 -29.38 -16.01 -10.86
C LYS A 106 -29.37 -15.25 -12.18
N GLU A 107 -28.33 -14.45 -12.45
CA GLU A 107 -28.20 -13.68 -13.68
C GLU A 107 -27.48 -14.42 -14.82
N GLU A 108 -26.95 -15.63 -14.57
CA GLU A 108 -26.29 -16.47 -15.58
C GLU A 108 -27.25 -17.08 -16.66
N ILE A 109 -28.48 -16.57 -16.83
CA ILE A 109 -29.45 -17.12 -17.82
C ILE A 109 -30.10 -16.05 -18.72
N THR A 110 -29.70 -14.77 -18.68
CA THR A 110 -30.21 -13.79 -19.67
C THR A 110 -29.15 -13.45 -20.71
N GLU A 111 -28.91 -14.44 -21.56
CA GLU A 111 -28.08 -14.41 -22.76
C GLU A 111 -28.53 -13.29 -23.72
N SER A 112 -27.96 -12.10 -23.54
CA SER A 112 -28.04 -11.01 -24.51
C SER A 112 -26.84 -11.13 -25.45
N GLN A 113 -27.12 -11.25 -26.74
CA GLN A 113 -26.15 -11.59 -27.78
C GLN A 113 -24.88 -10.70 -27.75
N PRO A 114 -23.69 -11.28 -27.88
CA PRO A 114 -22.44 -10.54 -27.93
C PRO A 114 -22.29 -9.84 -29.28
N SER A 115 -22.30 -8.51 -29.26
CA SER A 115 -21.70 -7.72 -30.32
C SER A 115 -20.25 -8.16 -30.49
N GLN A 116 -19.91 -8.66 -31.67
CA GLN A 116 -18.57 -9.10 -32.02
C GLN A 116 -17.63 -7.89 -32.17
N GLU A 117 -17.25 -7.28 -31.06
CA GLU A 117 -16.01 -6.52 -30.99
C GLU A 117 -14.88 -7.54 -30.78
N SER A 118 -13.80 -7.41 -31.55
CA SER A 118 -12.66 -8.32 -31.56
C SER A 118 -12.00 -8.39 -30.17
N GLY A 119 -12.54 -9.26 -29.32
CA GLY A 119 -12.24 -9.38 -27.89
C GLY A 119 -10.85 -9.94 -27.63
N GLN A 120 -9.85 -9.08 -27.74
CA GLN A 120 -8.57 -9.32 -27.08
C GLN A 120 -8.79 -9.05 -25.59
N SER A 121 -8.94 -10.12 -24.80
CA SER A 121 -8.93 -10.03 -23.33
C SER A 121 -7.70 -9.24 -22.90
N SER A 122 -7.88 -8.20 -22.10
CA SER A 122 -6.76 -7.39 -21.63
C SER A 122 -5.86 -8.25 -20.73
N PRO A 123 -4.55 -7.97 -20.62
CA PRO A 123 -3.68 -8.65 -19.67
C PRO A 123 -4.20 -8.58 -18.23
N TYR A 124 -4.90 -7.51 -17.88
CA TYR A 124 -5.48 -7.27 -16.55
C TYR A 124 -6.58 -8.28 -16.21
N ASP A 125 -7.38 -8.71 -17.19
CA ASP A 125 -8.48 -9.66 -16.98
C ASP A 125 -7.97 -11.05 -16.57
N ASN A 126 -6.73 -11.37 -16.92
CA ASN A 126 -6.07 -12.60 -16.50
C ASN A 126 -5.64 -12.58 -15.02
N LEU A 127 -5.69 -11.42 -14.35
CA LEU A 127 -5.44 -11.31 -12.91
C LEU A 127 -6.69 -11.76 -12.13
N THR A 128 -6.85 -13.08 -12.01
CA THR A 128 -7.95 -13.67 -11.26
C THR A 128 -7.81 -13.39 -9.78
N ILE A 129 -8.93 -13.13 -9.12
CA ILE A 129 -9.04 -13.02 -7.67
C ILE A 129 -10.27 -13.81 -7.22
N SER A 130 -10.10 -14.68 -6.23
CA SER A 130 -11.18 -15.51 -5.72
C SER A 130 -12.17 -14.70 -4.88
N ALA A 131 -13.39 -15.22 -4.70
CA ALA A 131 -14.39 -14.57 -3.85
C ALA A 131 -13.92 -14.50 -2.37
N GLU A 132 -13.20 -15.51 -1.91
CA GLU A 132 -12.62 -15.56 -0.56
C GLU A 132 -11.56 -14.47 -0.36
N GLU A 133 -10.65 -14.30 -1.32
CA GLU A 133 -9.65 -13.22 -1.30
C GLU A 133 -10.29 -11.84 -1.25
N LYS A 134 -11.34 -11.59 -2.05
CA LYS A 134 -12.10 -10.33 -1.99
C LYS A 134 -12.69 -10.09 -0.60
N MET A 135 -13.21 -11.13 0.06
CA MET A 135 -13.72 -11.03 1.42
C MET A 135 -12.61 -10.73 2.44
N ILE A 136 -11.42 -11.32 2.28
CA ILE A 136 -10.27 -11.06 3.16
C ILE A 136 -9.80 -9.61 2.98
N ILE A 137 -9.68 -9.11 1.74
CA ILE A 137 -9.37 -7.69 1.45
C ILE A 137 -10.39 -6.77 2.13
N GLY A 138 -11.68 -7.10 2.01
CA GLY A 138 -12.73 -6.32 2.63
C GLY A 138 -12.62 -6.26 4.15
N ARG A 139 -12.40 -7.42 4.79
CA ARG A 139 -12.20 -7.50 6.25
C ARG A 139 -10.97 -6.73 6.70
N LEU A 140 -9.85 -6.89 6.00
CA LEU A 140 -8.60 -6.18 6.30
C LEU A 140 -8.83 -4.66 6.33
N LEU A 141 -9.37 -4.09 5.24
CA LEU A 141 -9.57 -2.65 5.12
C LEU A 141 -10.63 -2.12 6.08
N MET A 142 -11.70 -2.86 6.28
CA MET A 142 -12.78 -2.47 7.19
C MET A 142 -12.29 -2.48 8.64
N THR A 143 -11.60 -3.54 9.09
CA THR A 143 -10.97 -3.60 10.42
C THR A 143 -9.98 -2.46 10.62
N MET A 144 -9.14 -2.17 9.61
CA MET A 144 -8.24 -1.02 9.66
C MET A 144 -8.99 0.32 9.77
N ALA A 145 -10.11 0.48 9.04
CA ALA A 145 -10.89 1.70 9.05
C ALA A 145 -11.60 1.94 10.40
N GLU A 146 -12.28 0.92 10.92
CA GLU A 146 -13.17 1.03 12.09
C GLU A 146 -12.42 1.10 13.43
N ASN A 147 -11.34 0.33 13.58
CA ASN A 147 -10.66 0.20 14.88
C ASN A 147 -9.70 1.37 15.15
N ASN A 148 -9.55 1.78 16.41
CA ASN A 148 -8.55 2.79 16.78
C ASN A 148 -7.12 2.19 16.79
N VAL A 149 -6.10 3.04 16.91
CA VAL A 149 -4.68 2.61 16.84
C VAL A 149 -4.33 1.54 17.89
N PHE A 150 -4.91 1.61 19.09
CA PHE A 150 -4.65 0.64 20.15
C PHE A 150 -5.29 -0.72 19.85
N GLU A 151 -6.53 -0.73 19.38
CA GLU A 151 -7.20 -1.95 18.91
C GLU A 151 -6.44 -2.60 17.75
N LEU A 152 -5.95 -1.81 16.80
CA LEU A 152 -5.12 -2.31 15.70
C LEU A 152 -3.82 -2.93 16.19
N LEU A 153 -3.22 -2.40 17.27
CA LEU A 153 -2.03 -3.01 17.87
C LEU A 153 -2.35 -4.38 18.49
N MET A 154 -3.51 -4.53 19.14
CA MET A 154 -3.98 -5.80 19.68
C MET A 154 -4.34 -6.80 18.58
N GLU A 155 -4.85 -6.31 17.45
CA GLU A 155 -5.22 -7.13 16.29
C GLU A 155 -4.10 -7.32 15.27
N LYS A 156 -2.90 -6.78 15.53
CA LYS A 156 -1.75 -6.78 14.60
C LYS A 156 -1.50 -8.16 13.98
N LYS A 157 -1.41 -9.21 14.80
CA LYS A 157 -1.16 -10.58 14.32
C LYS A 157 -2.26 -11.12 13.39
N ARG A 158 -3.50 -10.68 13.59
CA ARG A 158 -4.64 -11.08 12.75
C ARG A 158 -4.60 -10.35 11.41
N LEU A 159 -4.27 -9.05 11.41
CA LEU A 159 -4.08 -8.26 10.20
C LEU A 159 -2.89 -8.77 9.37
N GLU A 160 -1.78 -9.09 10.01
CA GLU A 160 -0.60 -9.71 9.35
C GLU A 160 -0.98 -11.03 8.68
N ARG A 161 -1.72 -11.91 9.38
CA ARG A 161 -2.20 -13.16 8.80
C ARG A 161 -3.09 -12.94 7.57
N TRP A 162 -4.05 -12.01 7.64
CA TRP A 162 -4.88 -11.69 6.47
C TRP A 162 -4.06 -11.09 5.33
N GLY A 163 -3.02 -10.30 5.63
CA GLY A 163 -2.06 -9.80 4.66
C GLY A 163 -1.30 -10.93 3.96
N GLU A 164 -0.78 -11.89 4.73
CA GLU A 164 -0.11 -13.09 4.21
C GLU A 164 -1.05 -13.94 3.33
N GLU A 165 -2.32 -14.09 3.73
CA GLU A 165 -3.33 -14.84 2.98
C GLU A 165 -3.66 -14.22 1.61
N ILE A 166 -3.42 -12.92 1.40
CA ILE A 166 -3.64 -12.23 0.11
C ILE A 166 -2.33 -11.82 -0.58
N ASP A 167 -1.18 -12.29 -0.08
CA ASP A 167 0.13 -11.91 -0.59
C ASP A 167 0.45 -12.51 -1.97
N HIS A 168 -0.38 -13.42 -2.47
CA HIS A 168 -0.30 -13.89 -3.86
C HIS A 168 -1.13 -13.07 -4.84
N VAL A 169 -2.06 -12.22 -4.36
CA VAL A 169 -2.96 -11.43 -5.22
C VAL A 169 -2.23 -10.24 -5.81
N HIS A 170 -2.04 -10.19 -7.14
CA HIS A 170 -1.30 -9.11 -7.81
C HIS A 170 -1.74 -7.71 -7.34
N PRO A 171 -0.82 -6.78 -6.98
CA PRO A 171 -1.17 -5.56 -6.27
C PRO A 171 -2.02 -4.58 -7.09
N VAL A 172 -1.91 -4.58 -8.42
CA VAL A 172 -2.82 -3.82 -9.31
C VAL A 172 -4.24 -4.38 -9.29
N ARG A 173 -4.39 -5.71 -9.13
CA ARG A 173 -5.71 -6.35 -8.98
C ARG A 173 -6.31 -6.10 -7.61
N PHE A 174 -5.49 -6.08 -6.57
CA PHE A 174 -5.86 -5.62 -5.24
C PHE A 174 -6.45 -4.20 -5.32
N LEU A 175 -5.73 -3.24 -5.92
CA LEU A 175 -6.24 -1.87 -6.10
C LEU A 175 -7.54 -1.82 -6.89
N GLY A 176 -7.63 -2.56 -8.00
CA GLY A 176 -8.87 -2.60 -8.77
C GLY A 176 -10.05 -3.12 -7.96
N THR A 177 -9.84 -4.11 -7.10
CA THR A 177 -10.87 -4.62 -6.18
C THR A 177 -11.31 -3.55 -5.19
N VAL A 178 -10.36 -2.81 -4.61
CA VAL A 178 -10.64 -1.74 -3.64
C VAL A 178 -11.38 -0.57 -4.27
N PHE A 179 -10.95 -0.12 -5.45
CA PHE A 179 -11.49 1.09 -6.09
C PHE A 179 -12.72 0.85 -6.96
N THR A 180 -13.10 -0.41 -7.19
CA THR A 180 -14.39 -0.76 -7.81
C THR A 180 -15.53 -0.93 -6.81
N ASP A 181 -15.22 -1.16 -5.53
CA ASP A 181 -16.22 -1.24 -4.45
C ASP A 181 -16.29 0.09 -3.67
N PRO A 182 -17.41 0.84 -3.76
CA PRO A 182 -17.58 2.10 -3.03
C PRO A 182 -17.39 1.99 -1.51
N ARG A 183 -17.68 0.82 -0.92
CA ARG A 183 -17.51 0.58 0.52
C ARG A 183 -16.04 0.52 0.90
N LEU A 184 -15.22 -0.15 0.09
CA LEU A 184 -13.78 -0.24 0.30
C LEU A 184 -13.10 1.10 0.04
N VAL A 185 -13.58 1.88 -0.93
CA VAL A 185 -13.17 3.28 -1.13
C VAL A 185 -13.45 4.12 0.12
N HIS A 186 -14.62 3.96 0.74
CA HIS A 186 -14.93 4.64 2.00
C HIS A 186 -13.96 4.22 3.13
N CYS A 187 -13.69 2.92 3.29
CA CYS A 187 -12.71 2.42 4.28
C CYS A 187 -11.33 3.05 4.05
N MET A 188 -10.87 3.13 2.79
CA MET A 188 -9.61 3.77 2.44
C MET A 188 -9.57 5.27 2.78
N ARG A 189 -10.70 5.99 2.65
CA ARG A 189 -10.80 7.38 3.09
C ARG A 189 -10.67 7.51 4.60
N GLU A 190 -11.26 6.60 5.39
CA GLU A 190 -11.11 6.57 6.85
C GLU A 190 -9.68 6.22 7.28
N ILE A 191 -9.06 5.23 6.63
CA ILE A 191 -7.64 4.87 6.85
C ILE A 191 -6.75 6.09 6.61
N ARG A 192 -6.96 6.83 5.51
CA ARG A 192 -6.20 8.04 5.16
C ARG A 192 -6.30 9.16 6.20
N ARG A 193 -7.38 9.23 6.99
CA ARG A 193 -7.54 10.26 8.05
C ARG A 193 -6.56 10.06 9.21
N SER A 194 -6.06 8.84 9.40
CA SER A 194 -5.07 8.54 10.44
C SER A 194 -3.70 8.33 9.81
N SER A 195 -2.75 9.22 10.09
CA SER A 195 -1.38 9.09 9.58
C SER A 195 -0.75 7.76 9.97
N PHE A 196 -1.05 7.23 11.17
CA PHE A 196 -0.55 5.92 11.60
C PHE A 196 -1.08 4.78 10.73
N LYS A 197 -2.40 4.72 10.52
CA LYS A 197 -3.03 3.67 9.69
C LYS A 197 -2.61 3.79 8.23
N TRP A 198 -2.56 5.02 7.72
CA TRP A 198 -2.14 5.32 6.36
C TRP A 198 -0.69 4.90 6.11
N ASN A 199 0.23 5.29 6.99
CA ASN A 199 1.65 4.93 6.86
C ASN A 199 1.83 3.41 6.91
N GLY A 200 1.19 2.73 7.88
CA GLY A 200 1.28 1.27 7.99
C GLY A 200 0.73 0.54 6.77
N PHE A 201 -0.39 1.01 6.21
CA PHE A 201 -0.93 0.47 4.96
C PHE A 201 0.02 0.73 3.76
N MET A 202 0.44 1.98 3.58
CA MET A 202 1.24 2.38 2.43
C MET A 202 2.65 1.79 2.43
N GLU A 203 3.23 1.52 3.61
CA GLU A 203 4.53 0.87 3.74
C GLU A 203 4.52 -0.51 3.08
N GLY A 204 3.65 -1.42 3.54
CA GLY A 204 3.54 -2.77 2.98
C GLY A 204 3.03 -2.77 1.53
N PHE A 205 2.04 -1.91 1.21
CA PHE A 205 1.50 -1.84 -0.15
C PHE A 205 2.53 -1.31 -1.17
N SER A 206 3.26 -0.24 -0.83
CA SER A 206 4.24 0.36 -1.76
C SER A 206 5.46 -0.52 -1.95
N GLU A 207 5.91 -1.23 -0.92
CA GLU A 207 7.00 -2.20 -1.01
C GLU A 207 6.69 -3.24 -2.08
N ARG A 208 5.53 -3.89 -1.98
CA ARG A 208 5.08 -4.89 -2.94
C ARG A 208 4.89 -4.36 -4.36
N MET A 209 4.36 -3.15 -4.51
CA MET A 209 4.27 -2.50 -5.82
C MET A 209 5.65 -2.21 -6.42
N ARG A 210 6.65 -1.80 -5.61
CA ARG A 210 8.02 -1.57 -6.09
C ARG A 210 8.70 -2.87 -6.54
N GLU A 211 8.45 -3.98 -5.86
CA GLU A 211 8.94 -5.29 -6.27
C GLU A 211 8.42 -5.67 -7.65
N GLU A 212 7.11 -5.55 -7.87
CA GLU A 212 6.49 -5.81 -9.17
C GLU A 212 6.93 -4.81 -10.26
N ALA A 213 7.17 -3.55 -9.89
CA ALA A 213 7.73 -2.55 -10.80
C ALA A 213 9.13 -2.94 -11.28
N THR A 214 9.98 -3.39 -10.35
CA THR A 214 11.36 -3.84 -10.64
C THR A 214 11.35 -5.04 -11.60
N ASN A 215 10.33 -5.89 -11.52
CA ASN A 215 10.12 -7.01 -12.41
C ASN A 215 9.48 -6.64 -13.76
N ASN A 216 9.27 -5.34 -14.05
CA ASN A 216 8.52 -4.83 -15.20
C ASN A 216 7.13 -5.46 -15.36
N ASN A 217 6.49 -5.80 -14.22
CA ASN A 217 5.22 -6.53 -14.20
C ASN A 217 4.01 -5.61 -13.94
N LEU A 218 4.16 -4.28 -13.96
CA LEU A 218 3.02 -3.37 -13.70
C LEU A 218 2.41 -2.77 -14.97
N VAL A 219 3.23 -2.19 -15.85
CA VAL A 219 2.80 -1.29 -16.95
C VAL A 219 1.79 -1.96 -17.89
N LYS A 220 1.97 -3.25 -18.20
CA LYS A 220 1.06 -4.03 -19.07
C LYS A 220 -0.37 -4.18 -18.55
N TYR A 221 -0.61 -3.88 -17.27
CA TYR A 221 -1.93 -3.99 -16.65
C TYR A 221 -2.63 -2.65 -16.51
N VAL A 222 -1.98 -1.53 -16.84
CA VAL A 222 -2.50 -0.17 -16.60
C VAL A 222 -3.78 0.09 -17.38
N ASP A 223 -3.85 -0.31 -18.66
CA ASP A 223 -5.02 -0.06 -19.50
C ASP A 223 -6.29 -0.72 -18.95
N GLY A 224 -6.23 -2.02 -18.66
CA GLY A 224 -7.38 -2.74 -18.09
C GLY A 224 -7.68 -2.34 -16.64
N PHE A 225 -6.67 -1.93 -15.87
CA PHE A 225 -6.89 -1.35 -14.54
C PHE A 225 -7.64 -0.03 -14.63
N ALA A 226 -7.24 0.86 -15.55
CA ALA A 226 -7.89 2.15 -15.77
C ALA A 226 -9.36 1.97 -16.16
N GLU A 227 -9.65 1.03 -17.07
CA GLU A 227 -11.01 0.67 -17.43
C GLU A 227 -11.82 0.20 -16.21
N ALA A 228 -11.27 -0.70 -15.40
CA ALA A 228 -11.93 -1.20 -14.19
C ALA A 228 -12.28 -0.08 -13.20
N VAL A 229 -11.38 0.88 -12.98
CA VAL A 229 -11.62 2.03 -12.09
C VAL A 229 -12.28 3.22 -12.78
N LYS A 230 -12.70 3.07 -14.04
CA LYS A 230 -13.35 4.10 -14.88
C LYS A 230 -12.52 5.38 -15.00
N ARG A 231 -11.24 5.23 -15.33
CA ARG A 231 -10.26 6.32 -15.56
C ARG A 231 -9.63 6.23 -16.94
N GLU A 232 -9.03 7.32 -17.38
CA GLU A 232 -8.23 7.31 -18.60
C GLU A 232 -6.83 6.77 -18.29
N PRO A 233 -6.30 5.81 -19.08
CA PRO A 233 -4.96 5.25 -18.84
C PRO A 233 -3.86 6.32 -18.78
N ALA A 234 -3.98 7.36 -19.61
CA ALA A 234 -3.04 8.48 -19.66
C ALA A 234 -2.89 9.22 -18.32
N GLU A 235 -3.93 9.23 -17.48
CA GLU A 235 -3.88 9.81 -16.14
C GLU A 235 -3.11 8.92 -15.15
N LEU A 236 -3.07 7.62 -15.39
CA LEU A 236 -2.48 6.64 -14.49
C LEU A 236 -1.00 6.38 -14.79
N TYR A 237 -0.61 6.37 -16.08
CA TYR A 237 0.78 6.08 -16.50
C TYR A 237 1.86 6.84 -15.72
N PRO A 238 1.74 8.17 -15.46
CA PRO A 238 2.77 8.91 -14.74
C PRO A 238 3.09 8.32 -13.35
N PHE A 239 2.10 7.79 -12.64
CA PHE A 239 2.31 7.21 -11.31
C PHE A 239 3.07 5.88 -11.37
N PHE A 240 2.84 5.08 -12.42
CA PHE A 240 3.56 3.82 -12.63
C PHE A 240 4.99 4.04 -13.12
N GLU A 241 5.21 5.02 -14.00
CA GLU A 241 6.54 5.38 -14.51
C GLU A 241 7.43 6.03 -13.43
N GLN A 242 6.83 6.88 -12.58
CA GLN A 242 7.53 7.56 -11.49
C GLN A 242 7.59 6.73 -10.20
N VAL A 243 6.94 5.56 -10.18
CA VAL A 243 6.87 4.68 -9.00
C VAL A 243 6.22 5.42 -7.79
N ASP A 244 5.31 6.36 -8.07
CA ASP A 244 4.57 7.14 -7.07
C ASP A 244 3.22 6.48 -6.74
N PHE A 245 3.29 5.35 -6.05
CA PHE A 245 2.10 4.57 -5.69
C PHE A 245 1.26 5.24 -4.60
N GLU A 246 1.87 6.06 -3.74
CA GLU A 246 1.10 6.85 -2.78
C GLU A 246 0.30 7.95 -3.48
N GLY A 247 0.91 8.64 -4.46
CA GLY A 247 0.25 9.59 -5.34
C GLY A 247 -0.91 8.93 -6.11
N LEU A 248 -0.70 7.72 -6.64
CA LEU A 248 -1.75 6.94 -7.32
C LEU A 248 -2.97 6.73 -6.42
N VAL A 249 -2.78 6.19 -5.20
CA VAL A 249 -3.89 5.92 -4.28
C VAL A 249 -4.58 7.23 -3.87
N LYS A 250 -3.83 8.30 -3.62
CA LYS A 250 -4.40 9.63 -3.32
C LYS A 250 -5.22 10.19 -4.47
N TYR A 251 -4.75 10.04 -5.71
CA TYR A 251 -5.45 10.44 -6.92
C TYR A 251 -6.78 9.70 -7.06
N LEU A 252 -6.78 8.38 -6.84
CA LEU A 252 -7.99 7.56 -6.90
C LEU A 252 -9.00 7.90 -5.79
N LEU A 253 -8.56 8.32 -4.60
CA LEU A 253 -9.45 8.68 -3.48
C LEU A 253 -10.12 10.05 -3.60
N ASN A 254 -9.52 10.98 -4.36
CA ASN A 254 -9.97 12.37 -4.49
C ASN A 254 -11.11 12.57 -5.49
N ASN A 255 -11.67 11.48 -6.02
CA ASN A 255 -12.82 11.49 -6.92
C ASN A 255 -14.00 10.71 -6.33
#